data_AF-A0A9D6PRA9-F1
#
_entry.id   AF-A0A9D6PRA9-F1
#
_cell.length_a   1.000
_cell.length_b   1.000
_cell.length_c   1.000
_cell.angle_alpha   90.00
_cell.angle_beta   90.00
_cell.angle_gamma   90.00
#
_symmetry.space_group_name_H-M   'P 1'
#
loop_
_entity.id
_entity.type
_entity.pdbx_description
1 polymer ?
#
loop_
_entity_poly.entity_id
_entity_poly.type
_entity_poly.pdbx_seq_one_letter_code
_entity_poly.pdbx_strand_id
1 'polypeptide(L)'
;MKNMPDNLKPPITISCSHTVKDILCEALKSYAQDVLPDKDAGQYGATRHQMLNVIRHIEQTYKDDGDALMIEQNYRGPCMAAIHHHYSRIHQTLNSSVYEQRQLLLDMFQGEPVSDNQLDSALQRDNLL
;
A
#
# COMPACT_ATOMS: atom_id res chain seq x y z
N MET A 1 9.73 -12.20 -35.14
CA MET A 1 8.91 -11.37 -34.23
C MET A 1 8.57 -12.27 -33.04
N LYS A 2 9.09 -11.96 -31.85
CA LYS A 2 8.84 -12.77 -30.64
C LYS A 2 7.44 -12.43 -30.13
N ASN A 3 6.58 -13.45 -30.03
CA ASN A 3 5.28 -13.37 -29.40
C ASN A 3 5.46 -12.87 -27.96
N MET A 4 4.98 -11.66 -27.66
CA MET A 4 4.78 -11.22 -26.28
C MET A 4 3.64 -12.08 -25.69
N PRO A 5 3.78 -12.59 -24.47
CA PRO A 5 2.68 -13.30 -23.82
C PRO A 5 1.55 -12.31 -23.51
N ASP A 6 0.39 -12.50 -24.16
CA ASP A 6 -0.85 -11.71 -24.08
C ASP A 6 -1.52 -11.65 -22.68
N ASN A 7 -0.86 -12.06 -21.60
CA ASN A 7 -1.49 -12.26 -20.28
C ASN A 7 -0.88 -11.46 -19.12
N LEU A 8 -0.01 -10.48 -19.39
CA LEU A 8 0.46 -9.57 -18.35
C LEU A 8 -0.52 -8.39 -18.24
N LYS A 9 -1.36 -8.40 -17.19
CA LYS A 9 -2.13 -7.21 -16.81
C LYS A 9 -1.15 -6.04 -16.64
N PRO A 10 -1.51 -4.84 -17.13
CA PRO A 10 -0.61 -3.69 -17.03
C PRO A 10 -0.27 -3.41 -15.57
N PRO A 11 0.94 -2.90 -15.29
CA PRO A 11 1.31 -2.45 -13.95
C PRO A 11 0.38 -1.31 -13.51
N ILE A 12 0.22 -1.18 -12.19
CA ILE A 12 -0.56 -0.11 -11.57
C ILE A 12 0.39 1.05 -11.31
N THR A 13 -0.02 2.23 -11.75
CA THR A 13 0.65 3.48 -11.41
C THR A 13 0.02 4.06 -10.15
N ILE A 14 0.85 4.36 -9.16
CA ILE A 14 0.49 5.04 -7.93
C ILE A 14 1.22 6.38 -7.93
N SER A 15 0.48 7.47 -7.89
CA SER A 15 1.03 8.81 -7.68
C SER A 15 0.60 9.28 -6.31
N CYS A 16 1.55 9.50 -5.42
CA CYS A 16 1.24 9.97 -4.07
C CYS A 16 2.30 10.94 -3.56
N SER A 17 2.12 11.54 -2.38
CA SER A 17 3.16 12.28 -1.65
C SER A 17 4.08 11.35 -0.86
N HIS A 18 5.21 11.88 -0.39
CA HIS A 18 6.16 11.17 0.49
C HIS A 18 5.49 10.62 1.74
N THR A 19 4.64 11.42 2.40
CA THR A 19 3.93 10.98 3.61
C THR A 19 3.06 9.76 3.34
N VAL A 20 2.31 9.78 2.24
CA VAL A 20 1.43 8.67 1.85
C VAL A 20 2.24 7.44 1.46
N LYS A 21 3.36 7.62 0.76
CA LYS A 21 4.33 6.55 0.46
C LYS A 21 4.87 5.94 1.75
N ASP A 22 5.25 6.75 2.73
CA ASP A 22 5.79 6.26 4.00
C ASP A 22 4.74 5.46 4.78
N ILE A 23 3.48 5.91 4.78
CA ILE A 23 2.35 5.14 5.35
C ILE A 23 2.17 3.80 4.62
N LEU A 24 2.23 3.78 3.28
CA LEU A 24 2.13 2.54 2.51
C LEU A 24 3.28 1.58 2.84
N CYS A 25 4.51 2.07 2.90
CA CYS A 25 5.68 1.29 3.26
C CYS A 25 5.55 0.72 4.68
N GLU A 26 5.10 1.51 5.65
CA GLU A 26 4.88 1.06 7.02
C GLU A 26 3.76 0.02 7.11
N ALA A 27 2.65 0.23 6.40
CA ALA A 27 1.56 -0.73 6.32
C ALA A 27 2.04 -2.08 5.77
N LEU A 28 2.83 -2.07 4.69
CA LEU A 28 3.43 -3.27 4.10
C LEU A 28 4.41 -3.96 5.08
N LYS A 29 5.26 -3.19 5.76
CA LYS A 29 6.24 -3.71 6.73
C LYS A 29 5.52 -4.39 7.90
N SER A 30 4.53 -3.72 8.49
CA SER A 30 3.73 -4.25 9.60
C SER A 30 2.98 -5.51 9.19
N TYR A 31 2.30 -5.51 8.03
CA TYR A 31 1.55 -6.67 7.56
C TYR A 31 2.46 -7.89 7.32
N ALA A 32 3.64 -7.67 6.72
CA ALA A 32 4.63 -8.72 6.49
C ALA A 32 5.23 -9.31 7.78
N GLN A 33 5.17 -8.58 8.90
CA GLN A 33 5.59 -9.04 10.22
C GLN A 33 4.46 -9.75 10.97
N ASP A 34 3.25 -9.18 10.96
CA ASP A 34 2.13 -9.63 11.79
C ASP A 34 1.40 -10.86 11.21
N VAL A 35 1.18 -10.88 9.89
CA VAL A 35 0.31 -11.88 9.24
C VAL A 35 1.12 -13.07 8.69
N LEU A 36 2.44 -12.91 8.55
CA LEU A 36 3.33 -13.91 7.96
C LEU A 36 4.45 -14.29 8.94
N PRO A 37 4.14 -14.89 10.10
CA PRO A 37 5.17 -15.32 11.04
C PRO A 37 6.11 -16.33 10.36
N ASP A 38 7.40 -16.25 10.67
CA ASP A 38 8.51 -17.07 10.11
C ASP A 38 8.34 -18.60 10.27
N LYS A 39 7.22 -19.08 10.82
CA LYS A 39 7.03 -20.47 11.26
C LYS A 39 6.53 -21.43 10.18
N ASP A 40 6.01 -20.96 9.05
CA ASP A 40 5.53 -21.83 7.96
C ASP A 40 6.23 -21.53 6.62
N ALA A 41 7.32 -22.25 6.39
CA ALA A 41 8.32 -22.06 5.32
C ALA A 41 7.86 -22.34 3.88
N GLY A 42 6.57 -22.58 3.64
CA GLY A 42 6.05 -22.90 2.31
C GLY A 42 5.51 -21.67 1.58
N GLN A 43 4.20 -21.45 1.72
CA GLN A 43 3.46 -20.44 0.96
C GLN A 43 3.57 -19.03 1.58
N TYR A 44 3.63 -18.93 2.92
CA TYR A 44 3.69 -17.66 3.63
C TYR A 44 5.06 -16.97 3.52
N GLY A 45 6.14 -17.75 3.44
CA GLY A 45 7.49 -17.23 3.19
C GLY A 45 7.63 -16.54 1.83
N ALA A 46 6.96 -17.07 0.79
CA ALA A 46 6.95 -16.46 -0.54
C ALA A 46 6.21 -15.11 -0.55
N THR A 47 5.04 -15.03 0.11
CA THR A 47 4.27 -13.78 0.23
C THR A 47 5.02 -12.72 1.04
N ARG A 48 5.74 -13.12 2.10
CA ARG A 48 6.56 -12.21 2.90
C ARG A 48 7.70 -11.63 2.09
N HIS A 49 8.42 -12.48 1.36
CA HIS A 49 9.50 -12.06 0.47
C HIS A 49 8.99 -11.13 -0.64
N GLN A 50 7.81 -11.42 -1.21
CA GLN A 50 7.16 -10.55 -2.19
C GLN A 50 6.87 -9.16 -1.62
N MET A 51 6.31 -9.05 -0.42
CA MET A 51 6.05 -7.74 0.20
C MET A 51 7.33 -6.95 0.49
N LEU A 52 8.37 -7.61 1.00
CA LEU A 52 9.67 -6.96 1.21
C LEU A 52 10.30 -6.49 -0.11
N ASN A 53 10.09 -7.23 -1.20
CA ASN A 53 10.54 -6.82 -2.53
C ASN A 53 9.75 -5.61 -3.04
N VAL A 54 8.45 -5.54 -2.80
CA VAL A 54 7.62 -4.37 -3.12
C VAL A 54 8.11 -3.16 -2.34
N ILE A 55 8.31 -3.27 -1.02
CA ILE A 55 8.83 -2.17 -0.19
C ILE A 55 10.15 -1.65 -0.75
N ARG A 56 11.10 -2.54 -1.02
CA ARG A 56 12.41 -2.16 -1.59
C ARG A 56 12.27 -1.50 -2.95
N HIS A 57 11.37 -1.98 -3.80
CA HIS A 57 11.10 -1.37 -5.11
C HIS A 57 10.52 0.04 -4.95
N ILE A 58 9.58 0.24 -4.03
CA ILE A 58 9.00 1.56 -3.72
C ILE A 58 10.10 2.52 -3.24
N GLU A 59 10.89 2.10 -2.26
CA GLU A 59 11.98 2.89 -1.68
C GLU A 59 13.07 3.27 -2.69
N GLN A 60 13.27 2.46 -3.74
CA GLN A 60 14.28 2.70 -4.78
C GLN A 60 13.79 3.54 -5.96
N THR A 61 12.51 3.44 -6.29
CA THR A 61 11.94 4.05 -7.51
C THR A 61 11.30 5.40 -7.27
N TYR A 62 10.74 5.61 -6.07
CA TYR A 62 10.11 6.86 -5.72
C TYR A 62 11.15 7.87 -5.22
N LYS A 63 11.32 9.00 -5.93
CA LYS A 63 12.37 9.98 -5.64
C LYS A 63 11.81 11.32 -5.18
N ASP A 64 10.74 11.79 -5.81
CA ASP A 64 10.15 13.10 -5.58
C ASP A 64 8.62 13.01 -5.36
N ASP A 65 8.04 14.05 -4.74
CA ASP A 65 6.59 14.12 -4.52
C ASP A 65 5.80 14.09 -5.84
N GLY A 66 4.76 13.26 -5.88
CA GLY A 66 3.93 13.10 -7.08
C GLY A 66 4.54 12.20 -8.15
N ASP A 67 5.75 11.66 -7.94
CA ASP A 67 6.32 10.66 -8.83
C ASP A 67 5.39 9.45 -8.97
N ALA A 68 5.32 8.95 -10.20
CA ALA A 68 4.59 7.75 -10.54
C ALA A 68 5.39 6.52 -10.10
N LEU A 69 4.95 5.87 -9.03
CA LEU A 69 5.39 4.54 -8.63
C LEU A 69 4.66 3.50 -9.47
N MET A 70 5.40 2.65 -10.17
CA MET A 70 4.83 1.51 -10.90
C MET A 70 4.97 0.23 -10.07
N ILE A 71 3.86 -0.43 -9.77
CA ILE A 71 3.85 -1.76 -9.14
C ILE A 71 3.21 -2.79 -10.06
N GLU A 72 3.64 -4.05 -9.99
CA GLU A 72 2.99 -5.13 -10.72
C GLU A 72 1.57 -5.41 -10.19
N GLN A 73 0.67 -5.84 -11.07
CA GLN A 73 -0.74 -6.04 -10.76
C GLN A 73 -1.01 -7.10 -9.67
N ASN A 74 -0.16 -8.13 -9.59
CA ASN A 74 -0.20 -9.18 -8.57
C ASN A 74 0.02 -8.63 -7.14
N TYR A 75 0.65 -7.46 -6.99
CA TYR A 75 0.87 -6.83 -5.69
C TYR A 75 -0.32 -6.02 -5.18
N ARG A 76 -1.31 -5.72 -6.02
CA ARG A 76 -2.49 -4.92 -5.64
C ARG A 76 -3.20 -5.45 -4.40
N GLY A 77 -3.58 -6.73 -4.44
CA GLY A 77 -4.30 -7.39 -3.34
C GLY A 77 -3.51 -7.36 -2.03
N PRO A 78 -2.24 -7.81 -2.02
CA PRO A 78 -1.34 -7.67 -0.88
C PRO A 78 -1.24 -6.25 -0.32
N CYS A 79 -1.06 -5.23 -1.17
CA CYS A 79 -0.98 -3.84 -0.70
C CYS A 79 -2.30 -3.35 -0.07
N MET A 80 -3.45 -3.67 -0.68
CA MET A 80 -4.75 -3.33 -0.12
C MET A 80 -4.97 -4.01 1.23
N ALA A 81 -4.61 -5.29 1.36
CA ALA A 81 -4.70 -6.02 2.62
C ALA A 81 -3.82 -5.39 3.72
N ALA A 82 -2.61 -4.95 3.36
CA ALA A 82 -1.71 -4.25 4.28
C ALA A 82 -2.30 -2.92 4.76
N ILE A 83 -2.92 -2.13 3.87
CA ILE A 83 -3.62 -0.88 4.23
C ILE A 83 -4.78 -1.16 5.19
N HIS A 84 -5.60 -2.17 4.88
CA HIS A 84 -6.70 -2.57 5.76
C HIS A 84 -6.19 -2.96 7.15
N HIS A 85 -5.13 -3.77 7.22
CA HIS A 85 -4.51 -4.18 8.48
C HIS A 85 -3.96 -3.00 9.28
N HIS A 86 -3.21 -2.11 8.63
CA HIS A 86 -2.62 -0.91 9.23
C HIS A 86 -3.70 -0.05 9.91
N TYR A 87 -4.76 0.32 9.19
CA TYR A 87 -5.82 1.15 9.76
C TYR A 87 -6.68 0.40 10.78
N SER A 88 -6.85 -0.92 10.65
CA SER A 88 -7.51 -1.71 11.69
C SER A 88 -6.76 -1.64 13.03
N ARG A 89 -5.42 -1.68 13.00
CA ARG A 89 -4.58 -1.53 14.20
C ARG A 89 -4.68 -0.11 14.78
N ILE A 90 -4.66 0.92 13.94
CA ILE A 90 -4.83 2.31 14.40
C ILE A 90 -6.19 2.47 15.10
N HIS A 91 -7.27 2.02 14.47
CA HIS A 91 -8.61 2.06 15.04
C HIS A 91 -8.67 1.35 16.41
N GLN A 92 -8.11 0.14 16.50
CA GLN A 92 -8.08 -0.62 17.75
C GLN A 92 -7.25 0.06 18.85
N THR A 93 -6.19 0.77 18.48
CA THR A 93 -5.27 1.41 19.45
C THR A 93 -5.81 2.75 19.94
N LEU A 94 -6.35 3.56 19.03
CA LEU A 94 -6.77 4.94 19.31
C LEU A 94 -8.27 5.07 19.57
N ASN A 95 -9.05 4.04 19.28
CA ASN A 95 -10.52 4.06 19.31
C ASN A 95 -11.12 5.24 18.51
N SER A 96 -10.49 5.59 17.38
CA SER A 96 -10.89 6.67 16.48
C SER A 96 -11.42 6.13 15.15
N SER A 97 -12.21 6.91 14.41
CA SER A 97 -12.46 6.58 13.01
C SER A 97 -11.15 6.64 12.21
N VAL A 98 -11.07 5.80 11.19
CA VAL A 98 -9.97 5.71 10.22
C VAL A 98 -10.50 5.43 8.81
N TYR A 99 -11.81 5.57 8.63
CA TYR A 99 -12.52 5.14 7.43
C TYR A 99 -12.06 5.97 6.22
N GLU A 100 -12.02 7.28 6.37
CA GLU A 100 -11.69 8.22 5.29
C GLU A 100 -10.23 8.09 4.89
N GLN A 101 -9.32 8.03 5.87
CA GLN A 101 -7.89 7.82 5.60
C GLN A 101 -7.63 6.49 4.89
N ARG A 102 -8.29 5.42 5.35
CA ARG A 102 -8.18 4.11 4.72
C ARG A 102 -8.70 4.12 3.29
N GLN A 103 -9.87 4.71 3.06
CA GLN A 103 -10.48 4.76 1.72
C GLN A 103 -9.61 5.55 0.75
N LEU A 104 -9.08 6.69 1.18
CA LEU A 104 -8.17 7.51 0.39
C LEU A 104 -6.95 6.70 -0.10
N LEU A 105 -6.32 5.93 0.79
CA LEU A 105 -5.17 5.09 0.41
C LEU A 105 -5.56 3.89 -0.47
N LEU A 106 -6.79 3.39 -0.41
CA LEU A 106 -7.24 2.34 -1.33
C LEU A 106 -7.53 2.89 -2.72
N ASP A 107 -8.02 4.13 -2.81
CA ASP A 107 -8.35 4.79 -4.07
C ASP A 107 -7.11 5.11 -4.93
N MET A 108 -5.92 5.22 -4.33
CA MET A 108 -4.68 5.36 -5.10
C MET A 108 -4.41 4.18 -6.06
N PHE A 109 -4.92 2.98 -5.75
CA PHE A 109 -4.83 1.82 -6.66
C PHE A 109 -5.83 1.86 -7.81
N GLN A 110 -6.69 2.88 -7.86
CA GLN A 110 -7.53 3.19 -9.01
C GLN A 110 -6.86 4.18 -9.97
N GLY A 111 -5.67 4.67 -9.63
CA GLY A 111 -4.89 5.64 -10.42
C GLY A 111 -5.10 7.09 -9.99
N GLU A 112 -5.89 7.34 -8.95
CA GLU A 112 -6.11 8.69 -8.44
C GLU A 112 -4.88 9.16 -7.64
N PRO A 113 -4.36 10.38 -7.91
CA PRO A 113 -3.25 10.92 -7.15
C PRO A 113 -3.68 11.26 -5.72
N VAL A 114 -2.81 10.95 -4.75
CA VAL A 114 -3.05 11.23 -3.33
C VAL A 114 -1.98 12.15 -2.76
N SER A 115 -2.39 13.34 -2.34
CA SER A 115 -1.53 14.38 -1.75
C SER A 115 -1.71 14.50 -0.24
N ASP A 116 -0.78 15.20 0.43
CA ASP A 116 -0.87 15.50 1.86
C ASP A 116 -2.15 16.28 2.21
N ASN A 117 -2.60 17.21 1.36
CA ASN A 117 -3.84 17.95 1.57
C ASN A 117 -5.08 17.03 1.60
N GLN A 118 -5.10 15.99 0.75
CA GLN A 118 -6.17 15.00 0.75
C GLN A 118 -6.11 14.14 2.01
N LEU A 119 -4.91 13.77 2.45
CA LEU A 119 -4.68 13.02 3.68
C LEU A 119 -5.15 13.82 4.92
N ASP A 120 -4.76 15.09 5.03
CA ASP A 120 -5.20 15.99 6.11
C ASP A 120 -6.72 16.15 6.12
N SER A 121 -7.34 16.30 4.95
CA SER A 121 -8.79 16.39 4.83
C SER A 121 -9.48 15.09 5.27
N ALA A 122 -8.91 13.93 4.94
CA ALA A 122 -9.43 12.64 5.36
C ALA A 122 -9.31 12.45 6.89
N LEU A 123 -8.17 12.85 7.47
CA LEU A 123 -7.95 12.84 8.91
C LEU A 123 -8.94 13.76 9.64
N GLN A 124 -9.20 14.96 9.12
CA GLN A 124 -10.20 15.86 9.67
C GLN A 124 -11.60 15.22 9.66
N ARG A 125 -11.99 14.59 8.54
CA ARG A 125 -13.30 13.92 8.44
C ARG A 125 -13.43 12.73 9.38
N ASP A 126 -12.36 11.96 9.58
CA ASP A 126 -12.34 10.87 10.56
C ASP A 126 -12.48 11.38 12.00
N ASN A 127 -11.99 12.58 12.32
CA ASN A 127 -12.11 13.16 13.66
C ASN A 127 -13.45 13.89 13.92
N LEU A 128 -14.31 14.06 12.90
CA LEU A 128 -15.60 14.73 13.02
C LEU A 128 -16.76 13.80 13.39
N LEU A 129 -16.51 12.48 13.45
CA LEU A 129 -17.46 11.41 13.74
C LEU A 129 -17.14 10.71 15.07
#